data_AF-A0AAV9QC58-F1
#
_entry.id   AF-A0AAV9QC58-F1
#
_cell.length_a   1.000
_cell.length_b   1.000
_cell.length_c   1.000
_cell.angle_alpha   90.00
_cell.angle_beta   90.00
_cell.angle_gamma   90.00
#
_symmetry.space_group_name_H-M   'P 1'
#
loop_
_entity.id
_entity.type
_entity.pdbx_description
1 polymer ?
#
loop_
_entity_poly.entity_id
_entity_poly.type
_entity_poly.pdbx_seq_one_letter_code
_entity_poly.pdbx_strand_id
1 'polypeptide(L)'
;MPTDALFSRLAMLRDHGVLTSVDEALRPKLTSPTLRQIYLRFGPRTLLNCTFCHPDDNFSYLLYHLPMNVLLPHLFHIFCLGLATSESISGFEPSRWRAQVLLCALALASVDIVITTTYSPIASPSTPAPAGIFWLASTLRYLCLCLFDAATAFLIYASATGRFLLFSAPANAADPELARRRTEELLTKANLSLQLTQTSLRAYSIARNATVRNPILKAGDDEYWRSVVSVEGAQGYGDQSVVEDEEVQAAISRAYGSGSMNVEQMRREADAFVNTVTRGLDSTTGNTR
;
A
#
# COMPACT_ATOMS: atom_id res chain seq x y z
N MET A 1 38.41 -16.53 -19.02
CA MET A 1 38.43 -17.52 -20.12
C MET A 1 38.29 -16.81 -21.47
N PRO A 2 39.09 -17.18 -22.50
CA PRO A 2 38.96 -16.63 -23.86
C PRO A 2 37.63 -17.03 -24.53
N THR A 3 37.03 -16.11 -25.29
CA THR A 3 35.72 -16.32 -25.92
C THR A 3 35.74 -17.48 -26.92
N ASP A 4 36.81 -17.63 -27.71
CA ASP A 4 36.90 -18.71 -28.70
C ASP A 4 36.92 -20.10 -28.07
N ALA A 5 37.60 -20.26 -26.93
CA ALA A 5 37.61 -21.51 -26.18
C ALA A 5 36.22 -21.83 -25.57
N LEU A 6 35.40 -20.81 -25.30
CA LEU A 6 34.05 -21.00 -24.77
C LEU A 6 33.10 -21.48 -25.85
N PHE A 7 33.15 -20.85 -27.03
CA PHE A 7 32.31 -21.23 -28.16
C PHE A 7 32.73 -22.55 -28.81
N SER A 8 34.02 -22.91 -28.79
CA SER A 8 34.45 -24.25 -29.22
C SER A 8 33.94 -25.35 -28.28
N ARG A 9 33.94 -25.11 -26.96
CA ARG A 9 33.32 -26.02 -25.99
C ARG A 9 31.81 -26.09 -26.17
N LEU A 10 31.15 -24.94 -26.35
CA LEU A 10 29.71 -24.89 -26.58
C LEU A 10 29.31 -25.68 -27.83
N ALA A 11 30.07 -25.58 -28.92
CA ALA A 11 29.86 -26.36 -30.13
C ALA A 11 29.84 -27.87 -29.86
N MET A 12 30.77 -28.37 -29.04
CA MET A 12 30.82 -29.79 -28.65
C MET A 12 29.62 -30.25 -27.81
N LEU A 13 28.93 -29.34 -27.12
CA LEU A 13 27.73 -29.62 -26.32
C LEU A 13 26.43 -29.50 -27.13
N ARG A 14 26.46 -28.94 -28.34
CA ARG A 14 25.28 -28.79 -29.21
C ARG A 14 25.08 -30.03 -30.07
N ASP A 15 23.84 -30.24 -30.47
CA ASP A 15 23.49 -31.26 -31.44
C ASP A 15 24.28 -31.03 -32.74
N HIS A 16 24.88 -32.09 -33.27
CA HIS A 16 25.72 -32.09 -34.47
C HIS A 16 27.05 -31.32 -34.39
N GLY A 17 27.46 -30.84 -33.21
CA GLY A 17 28.77 -30.19 -33.04
C GLY A 17 28.85 -28.77 -33.64
N VAL A 18 27.71 -28.15 -33.95
CA VAL A 18 27.62 -26.87 -34.67
C VAL A 18 26.96 -25.80 -33.79
N LEU A 19 27.44 -24.56 -33.90
CA LEU A 19 26.83 -23.41 -33.20
C LEU A 19 25.45 -23.10 -33.77
N THR A 20 24.50 -22.76 -32.92
CA THR A 20 23.21 -22.24 -33.38
C THR A 20 23.37 -20.80 -33.90
N SER A 21 22.43 -20.32 -34.71
CA SER A 21 22.43 -18.93 -35.20
C SER A 21 22.46 -17.89 -34.07
N VAL A 22 21.84 -18.22 -32.93
CA VAL A 22 21.88 -17.41 -31.70
C VAL A 22 23.28 -17.39 -31.10
N ASP A 23 23.96 -18.54 -31.05
CA ASP A 23 25.32 -18.65 -30.51
C ASP A 23 26.30 -17.85 -31.39
N GLU A 24 26.16 -17.92 -32.72
CA GLU A 24 26.97 -17.13 -33.65
C GLU A 24 26.78 -15.62 -33.48
N ALA A 25 25.53 -15.17 -33.28
CA ALA A 25 25.22 -13.77 -33.03
C ALA A 25 25.76 -13.26 -31.67
N LEU A 26 25.85 -14.14 -30.66
CA LEU A 26 26.38 -13.81 -29.33
C LEU A 26 27.91 -13.74 -29.30
N ARG A 27 28.61 -14.54 -30.12
CA ARG A 27 30.07 -14.63 -30.13
C ARG A 27 30.80 -13.29 -30.17
N PRO A 28 30.49 -12.36 -31.11
CA PRO A 28 31.18 -11.07 -31.15
C PRO A 28 30.85 -10.18 -29.95
N LYS A 29 29.63 -10.29 -29.39
CA LYS A 29 29.18 -9.47 -28.24
C LYS A 29 29.86 -9.89 -26.94
N LEU A 30 30.06 -11.20 -26.73
CA LEU A 30 30.68 -11.73 -25.52
C LEU A 30 32.21 -11.57 -25.48
N THR A 31 32.82 -10.88 -26.44
CA THR A 31 34.24 -10.49 -26.32
C THR A 31 34.42 -9.42 -25.24
N SER A 32 33.50 -8.44 -25.18
CA SER A 32 33.51 -7.35 -24.21
C SER A 32 33.11 -7.81 -22.80
N PRO A 33 33.86 -7.45 -21.74
CA PRO A 33 33.52 -7.81 -20.36
C PRO A 33 32.19 -7.19 -19.89
N THR A 34 31.88 -5.96 -20.31
CA THR A 34 30.63 -5.27 -19.98
C THR A 34 29.42 -6.02 -20.53
N LEU A 35 29.50 -6.46 -21.79
CA LEU A 35 28.42 -7.21 -22.42
C LEU A 35 28.27 -8.63 -21.83
N ARG A 36 29.34 -9.22 -21.30
CA ARG A 36 29.24 -10.48 -20.53
C ARG A 36 28.44 -10.28 -19.23
N GLN A 37 28.63 -9.18 -18.51
CA GLN A 37 27.83 -8.88 -17.30
C GLN A 37 26.36 -8.70 -17.64
N ILE A 38 26.06 -7.94 -18.70
CA ILE A 38 24.70 -7.73 -19.21
C ILE A 38 24.06 -9.07 -19.60
N TYR A 39 24.81 -9.95 -20.28
CA TYR A 39 24.36 -11.30 -20.62
C TYR A 39 24.00 -12.13 -19.38
N LEU A 40 24.86 -12.14 -18.36
CA LEU A 40 24.62 -12.89 -17.12
C LEU A 40 23.40 -12.37 -16.33
N ARG A 41 23.09 -11.08 -16.47
CA ARG A 41 21.97 -10.43 -15.78
C ARG A 41 20.65 -10.54 -16.53
N PHE A 42 20.62 -10.22 -17.81
CA PHE A 42 19.38 -10.08 -18.60
C PHE A 42 19.19 -11.13 -19.68
N GLY A 43 20.20 -11.97 -19.92
CA GLY A 43 20.13 -13.09 -20.85
C GLY A 43 20.33 -12.72 -22.34
N PRO A 44 20.29 -13.73 -23.22
CA PRO A 44 20.62 -13.60 -24.65
C PRO A 44 19.62 -12.72 -25.42
N ARG A 45 18.31 -12.87 -25.17
CA ARG A 45 17.28 -12.15 -25.94
C ARG A 45 17.36 -10.64 -25.73
N THR A 46 17.61 -10.19 -24.50
CA THR A 46 17.78 -8.77 -24.17
C THR A 46 19.02 -8.20 -24.86
N LEU A 47 20.12 -8.97 -24.87
CA LEU A 47 21.38 -8.53 -25.48
C LEU A 47 21.32 -8.44 -27.01
N LEU A 48 20.59 -9.36 -27.66
CA LEU A 48 20.52 -9.43 -29.13
C LEU A 48 19.40 -8.57 -29.73
N ASN A 49 18.23 -8.51 -29.09
CA ASN A 49 17.03 -7.92 -29.69
C ASN A 49 16.76 -6.48 -29.26
N CYS A 50 17.51 -5.94 -28.30
CA CYS A 50 17.30 -4.55 -27.90
C CYS A 50 17.82 -3.58 -28.97
N THR A 51 16.92 -2.77 -29.52
CA THR A 51 17.22 -1.84 -30.62
C THR A 51 17.80 -0.50 -30.15
N PHE A 52 17.56 -0.12 -28.90
CA PHE A 52 17.97 1.18 -28.33
C PHE A 52 19.00 1.06 -27.19
N CYS A 53 19.50 -0.16 -26.93
CA CYS A 53 20.42 -0.38 -25.81
C CYS A 53 21.85 -0.01 -26.18
N HIS A 54 22.52 0.69 -25.26
CA HIS A 54 23.92 1.09 -25.40
C HIS A 54 24.79 0.33 -24.39
N PRO A 55 25.95 -0.22 -24.80
CA PRO A 55 26.84 -0.98 -23.90
C PRO A 55 27.27 -0.21 -22.64
N ASP A 56 27.34 1.12 -22.73
CA ASP A 56 27.76 2.00 -21.63
C ASP A 56 26.60 2.36 -20.68
N ASP A 57 25.35 2.09 -21.08
CA ASP A 57 24.16 2.39 -20.29
C ASP A 57 23.40 1.11 -19.92
N ASN A 58 23.64 0.64 -18.68
CA ASN A 58 22.92 -0.50 -18.12
C ASN A 58 21.41 -0.26 -17.96
N PHE A 59 20.98 1.00 -17.82
CA PHE A 59 19.56 1.32 -17.64
C PHE A 59 18.75 1.03 -18.91
N SER A 60 19.32 1.27 -20.08
CA SER A 60 18.69 0.93 -21.36
C SER A 60 18.31 -0.56 -21.47
N TYR A 61 19.19 -1.46 -21.04
CA TYR A 61 18.92 -2.91 -21.00
C TYR A 61 17.87 -3.28 -19.96
N LEU A 62 17.90 -2.65 -18.79
CA LEU A 62 16.90 -2.85 -17.75
C LEU A 62 15.50 -2.46 -18.25
N LEU A 63 15.39 -1.31 -18.91
CA LEU A 63 14.13 -0.79 -19.44
C LEU A 63 13.53 -1.70 -20.52
N TYR A 64 14.37 -2.31 -21.36
CA TYR A 64 13.93 -3.30 -22.34
C TYR A 64 13.54 -4.63 -21.69
N HIS A 65 14.28 -5.09 -20.68
CA HIS A 65 14.08 -6.40 -20.07
C HIS A 65 12.82 -6.47 -19.19
N LEU A 66 12.61 -5.45 -18.37
CA LEU A 66 11.67 -5.45 -17.25
C LEU A 66 10.20 -5.63 -17.65
N PRO A 67 9.66 -4.96 -18.69
CA PRO A 67 8.25 -5.09 -19.06
C PRO A 67 7.84 -6.52 -19.42
N MET A 68 8.64 -7.19 -20.25
CA MET A 68 8.26 -8.50 -20.80
C MET A 68 8.68 -9.68 -19.92
N ASN A 69 9.82 -9.58 -19.23
CA ASN A 69 10.38 -10.74 -18.51
C ASN A 69 10.03 -10.74 -17.02
N VAL A 70 9.68 -9.59 -16.44
CA VAL A 70 9.39 -9.44 -15.00
C VAL A 70 7.96 -8.97 -14.80
N LEU A 71 7.60 -7.81 -15.36
CA LEU A 71 6.30 -7.19 -15.09
C LEU A 71 5.14 -8.00 -15.66
N LEU A 72 5.23 -8.45 -16.91
CA LEU A 72 4.16 -9.20 -17.57
C LEU A 72 3.78 -10.50 -16.83
N PRO A 73 4.71 -11.38 -16.41
CA PRO A 73 4.38 -12.54 -15.59
C PRO A 73 3.63 -12.21 -14.30
N HIS A 74 4.06 -11.16 -13.58
CA HIS A 74 3.41 -10.75 -12.33
C HIS A 74 2.03 -10.13 -12.57
N LEU A 75 1.87 -9.30 -13.60
CA LEU A 75 0.57 -8.75 -13.96
C LEU A 75 -0.42 -9.84 -14.35
N PHE A 76 0.04 -10.82 -15.13
CA PHE A 76 -0.77 -11.98 -15.51
C PHE A 76 -1.15 -12.81 -14.27
N HIS A 77 -0.20 -13.06 -13.38
CA HIS A 77 -0.44 -13.77 -12.12
C HIS A 77 -1.45 -13.06 -11.23
N ILE A 78 -1.28 -11.75 -11.00
CA ILE A 78 -2.22 -10.90 -10.23
C ILE A 78 -3.60 -10.91 -10.87
N PHE A 79 -3.68 -10.86 -12.21
CA PHE A 79 -4.94 -10.95 -12.94
C PHE A 79 -5.62 -12.31 -12.72
N CYS A 80 -4.90 -13.43 -12.87
CA CYS A 80 -5.41 -14.77 -12.63
C CYS A 80 -5.86 -14.97 -11.19
N LEU A 81 -5.07 -14.51 -10.20
CA LEU A 81 -5.46 -14.51 -8.78
C LEU A 81 -6.70 -13.66 -8.53
N GLY A 82 -6.78 -12.50 -9.18
CA GLY A 82 -7.95 -11.63 -9.14
C GLY A 82 -9.19 -12.31 -9.70
N LEU A 83 -9.09 -13.11 -10.75
CA LEU A 83 -10.23 -13.90 -11.23
C LEU A 83 -10.57 -15.04 -10.26
N ALA A 84 -9.55 -15.80 -9.83
CA ALA A 84 -9.70 -16.96 -8.96
C ALA A 84 -10.23 -16.62 -7.55
N THR A 85 -10.05 -15.38 -7.08
CA THR A 85 -10.57 -14.89 -5.80
C THR A 85 -11.76 -13.94 -5.98
N SER A 86 -12.37 -13.88 -7.18
CA SER A 86 -13.58 -13.10 -7.40
C SER A 86 -14.81 -13.83 -6.89
N GLU A 87 -15.75 -13.08 -6.31
CA GLU A 87 -17.00 -13.64 -5.78
C GLU A 87 -17.86 -14.25 -6.89
N SER A 88 -17.85 -13.66 -8.08
CA SER A 88 -18.64 -14.13 -9.24
C SER A 88 -18.16 -15.45 -9.82
N ILE A 89 -16.86 -15.79 -9.67
CA ILE A 89 -16.28 -17.01 -10.23
C ILE A 89 -16.16 -18.10 -9.17
N SER A 90 -15.66 -17.76 -7.99
CA SER A 90 -15.23 -18.75 -6.98
C SER A 90 -16.04 -18.70 -5.69
N GLY A 91 -17.03 -17.81 -5.58
CA GLY A 91 -17.89 -17.69 -4.40
C GLY A 91 -17.31 -16.84 -3.27
N PHE A 92 -17.97 -16.90 -2.11
CA PHE A 92 -17.73 -15.98 -1.00
C PHE A 92 -16.48 -16.31 -0.18
N GLU A 93 -16.14 -17.60 -0.02
CA GLU A 93 -15.02 -18.02 0.82
C GLU A 93 -13.68 -17.50 0.28
N PRO A 94 -13.37 -17.64 -1.03
CA PRO A 94 -12.14 -17.07 -1.60
C PRO A 94 -12.16 -15.53 -1.68
N SER A 95 -13.34 -14.91 -1.81
CA SER A 95 -13.45 -13.45 -1.98
C SER A 95 -12.96 -12.68 -0.74
N ARG A 96 -13.10 -13.27 0.45
CA ARG A 96 -12.58 -12.71 1.72
C ARG A 96 -11.06 -12.63 1.78
N TRP A 97 -10.34 -13.47 1.03
CA TRP A 97 -8.88 -13.51 0.98
C TRP A 97 -8.31 -12.63 -0.13
N ARG A 98 -9.16 -12.13 -1.03
CA ARG A 98 -8.75 -11.36 -2.22
C ARG A 98 -7.79 -10.23 -1.88
N ALA A 99 -8.12 -9.40 -0.90
CA ALA A 99 -7.31 -8.22 -0.57
C ALA A 99 -5.91 -8.62 -0.08
N GLN A 100 -5.80 -9.58 0.84
CA GLN A 100 -4.52 -10.05 1.37
C GLN A 100 -3.69 -10.74 0.28
N VAL A 101 -4.32 -11.59 -0.54
CA VAL A 101 -3.65 -12.33 -1.62
C VAL A 101 -3.09 -11.37 -2.68
N LEU A 102 -3.88 -10.37 -3.11
CA LEU A 102 -3.42 -9.37 -4.08
C LEU A 102 -2.30 -8.48 -3.52
N LEU A 103 -2.36 -8.10 -2.23
CA LEU A 103 -1.29 -7.35 -1.57
C LEU A 103 0.00 -8.17 -1.49
N CYS A 104 -0.08 -9.45 -1.13
CA CYS A 104 1.07 -10.35 -1.10
C CYS A 104 1.65 -10.58 -2.50
N ALA A 105 0.81 -10.74 -3.53
CA ALA A 105 1.26 -10.86 -4.92
C ALA A 105 1.97 -9.58 -5.40
N LEU A 106 1.45 -8.40 -5.04
CA LEU A 106 2.11 -7.13 -5.32
C LEU A 106 3.46 -6.99 -4.60
N ALA A 107 3.54 -7.44 -3.35
CA ALA A 107 4.78 -7.46 -2.59
C ALA A 107 5.82 -8.39 -3.23
N LEU A 108 5.40 -9.59 -3.66
CA LEU A 108 6.26 -10.54 -4.36
C LEU A 108 6.80 -9.96 -5.68
N ALA A 109 5.94 -9.30 -6.46
CA ALA A 109 6.33 -8.59 -7.68
C ALA A 109 7.36 -7.47 -7.39
N SER A 110 7.15 -6.73 -6.31
CA SER A 110 8.05 -5.65 -5.89
C SER A 110 9.44 -6.17 -5.52
N VAL A 111 9.51 -7.28 -4.77
CA VAL A 111 10.77 -7.94 -4.41
C VAL A 111 11.55 -8.37 -5.65
N ASP A 112 10.88 -8.97 -6.62
CA ASP A 112 11.50 -9.44 -7.86
C ASP A 112 12.00 -8.28 -8.75
N ILE A 113 11.25 -7.18 -8.80
CA ILE A 113 11.72 -5.94 -9.44
C ILE A 113 12.99 -5.44 -8.74
N VAL A 114 13.00 -5.35 -7.41
CA VAL A 114 14.18 -4.89 -6.65
C VAL A 114 15.40 -5.78 -6.90
N ILE A 115 15.24 -7.10 -6.89
CA ILE A 115 16.34 -8.03 -7.19
C ILE A 115 16.85 -7.79 -8.61
N THR A 116 15.95 -7.66 -9.59
CA THR A 116 16.32 -7.45 -10.99
C THR A 116 17.01 -6.11 -11.23
N THR A 117 16.65 -5.06 -10.49
CA THR A 117 17.22 -3.70 -10.64
C THR A 117 18.53 -3.50 -9.89
N THR A 118 18.70 -4.13 -8.72
CA THR A 118 19.87 -3.92 -7.85
C THR A 118 21.00 -4.91 -8.09
N TYR A 119 20.70 -6.13 -8.56
CA TYR A 119 21.73 -7.15 -8.69
C TYR A 119 22.68 -6.90 -9.85
N SER A 120 23.99 -6.95 -9.57
CA SER A 120 25.06 -6.86 -10.56
C SER A 120 25.95 -8.12 -10.49
N PRO A 121 25.99 -8.97 -11.54
CA PRO A 121 26.82 -10.16 -11.54
C PRO A 121 28.31 -9.80 -11.67
N ILE A 122 29.13 -10.35 -10.77
CA ILE A 122 30.58 -10.20 -10.84
C ILE A 122 31.12 -11.09 -11.97
N ALA A 123 31.49 -10.49 -13.10
CA ALA A 123 32.14 -11.19 -14.21
C ALA A 123 33.66 -11.00 -14.16
N SER A 124 34.33 -11.63 -13.18
CA SER A 124 35.80 -11.67 -13.22
C SER A 124 36.26 -12.57 -14.37
N PRO A 125 37.27 -12.17 -15.17
CA PRO A 125 37.79 -12.99 -16.25
C PRO A 125 38.45 -14.29 -15.76
N SER A 126 38.80 -14.37 -14.47
CA SER A 126 39.38 -15.55 -13.81
C SER A 126 38.33 -16.54 -13.28
N THR A 127 37.06 -16.16 -13.17
CA THR A 127 36.02 -17.06 -12.65
C THR A 127 35.63 -18.09 -13.72
N PRO A 128 35.87 -19.40 -13.48
CA PRO A 128 35.35 -20.43 -14.36
C PRO A 128 33.83 -20.50 -14.18
N ALA A 129 33.07 -20.33 -15.26
CA ALA A 129 31.60 -20.41 -15.28
C ALA A 129 30.88 -19.50 -14.25
N PRO A 130 30.90 -18.16 -14.43
CA PRO A 130 30.15 -17.27 -13.57
C PRO A 130 28.65 -17.60 -13.63
N ALA A 131 28.01 -17.77 -12.47
CA ALA A 131 26.58 -18.02 -12.39
C ALA A 131 25.81 -16.79 -12.88
N GLY A 132 24.97 -16.97 -13.90
CA GLY A 132 24.09 -15.92 -14.39
C GLY A 132 22.79 -15.90 -13.58
N ILE A 133 22.44 -14.76 -13.01
CA ILE A 133 21.17 -14.61 -12.30
C ILE A 133 19.98 -14.72 -13.25
N PHE A 134 20.14 -14.44 -14.55
CA PHE A 134 19.05 -14.50 -15.52
C PHE A 134 18.31 -15.85 -15.50
N TRP A 135 19.05 -16.95 -15.59
CA TRP A 135 18.47 -18.30 -15.64
C TRP A 135 17.87 -18.70 -14.29
N LEU A 136 18.57 -18.39 -13.20
CA LEU A 136 18.09 -18.66 -11.85
C LEU A 136 16.83 -17.86 -11.51
N ALA A 137 16.80 -16.57 -11.83
CA ALA A 137 15.64 -15.71 -11.62
C ALA A 137 14.46 -16.18 -12.48
N SER A 138 14.70 -16.60 -13.72
CA SER A 138 13.65 -17.11 -14.59
C SER A 138 12.98 -18.36 -14.01
N THR A 139 13.73 -19.33 -13.49
CA THR A 139 13.15 -20.54 -12.90
C THR A 139 12.56 -20.29 -11.52
N LEU A 140 13.28 -19.53 -10.67
CA LEU A 140 12.86 -19.22 -9.30
C LEU A 140 11.57 -18.40 -9.28
N ARG A 141 11.39 -17.45 -10.21
CA ARG A 141 10.18 -16.64 -10.33
C ARG A 141 8.94 -17.52 -10.47
N TYR A 142 8.91 -18.38 -11.50
CA TYR A 142 7.74 -19.24 -11.72
C TYR A 142 7.54 -20.25 -10.58
N LEU A 143 8.63 -20.76 -9.99
CA LEU A 143 8.54 -21.63 -8.82
C LEU A 143 7.91 -20.90 -7.62
N CYS A 144 8.34 -19.68 -7.33
CA CYS A 144 7.78 -18.86 -6.24
C CYS A 144 6.30 -18.54 -6.46
N LEU A 145 5.90 -18.22 -7.71
CA LEU A 145 4.50 -18.00 -8.05
C LEU A 145 3.66 -19.26 -7.82
N CYS A 146 4.12 -20.41 -8.31
CA CYS A 146 3.43 -21.69 -8.09
C CYS A 146 3.32 -22.06 -6.61
N LEU A 147 4.39 -21.87 -5.82
CA LEU A 147 4.38 -22.14 -4.39
C LEU A 147 3.42 -21.20 -3.66
N PHE A 148 3.38 -19.93 -4.05
CA PHE A 148 2.44 -18.95 -3.51
C PHE A 148 0.99 -19.35 -3.81
N ASP A 149 0.70 -19.79 -5.03
CA ASP A 149 -0.63 -20.24 -5.44
C ASP A 149 -1.07 -21.49 -4.67
N ALA A 150 -0.17 -22.47 -4.54
CA ALA A 150 -0.44 -23.69 -3.77
C ALA A 150 -0.69 -23.38 -2.29
N ALA A 151 0.11 -22.50 -1.69
CA ALA A 151 -0.07 -22.06 -0.30
C ALA A 151 -1.39 -21.31 -0.12
N THR A 152 -1.72 -20.40 -1.03
CA THR A 152 -2.97 -19.62 -1.00
C THR A 152 -4.19 -20.52 -1.15
N ALA A 153 -4.18 -21.43 -2.13
CA ALA A 153 -5.24 -22.40 -2.33
C ALA A 153 -5.42 -23.30 -1.10
N PHE A 154 -4.33 -23.75 -0.50
CA PHE A 154 -4.36 -24.54 0.73
C PHE A 154 -4.95 -23.77 1.92
N LEU A 155 -4.56 -22.50 2.11
CA LEU A 155 -5.10 -21.66 3.20
C LEU A 155 -6.59 -21.38 3.02
N ILE A 156 -7.04 -21.09 1.81
CA ILE A 156 -8.46 -20.91 1.49
C ILE A 156 -9.22 -22.21 1.79
N TYR A 157 -8.73 -23.35 1.29
CA TYR A 157 -9.33 -24.66 1.57
C TYR A 157 -9.37 -25.01 3.07
N ALA A 158 -8.28 -24.77 3.79
CA ALA A 158 -8.19 -24.99 5.23
C ALA A 158 -9.17 -24.11 6.02
N SER A 159 -9.34 -22.85 5.59
CA SER A 159 -10.29 -21.91 6.20
C SER A 159 -11.75 -22.29 5.91
N ALA A 160 -12.04 -22.78 4.71
CA ALA A 160 -13.39 -23.19 4.31
C ALA A 160 -13.83 -24.50 4.98
N THR A 161 -12.91 -25.46 5.15
CA THR A 161 -13.23 -26.77 5.76
C THR A 161 -13.30 -26.75 7.28
N GLY A 162 -12.87 -25.65 7.94
CA GLY A 162 -12.90 -25.51 9.41
C GLY A 162 -12.12 -26.58 10.19
N ARG A 163 -11.35 -27.42 9.49
CA ARG A 163 -10.75 -28.64 10.04
C ARG A 163 -9.44 -28.36 10.81
N PHE A 164 -8.85 -27.20 10.59
CA PHE A 164 -7.63 -26.77 11.25
C PHE A 164 -7.94 -25.73 12.34
N LEU A 165 -7.73 -26.10 13.60
CA LEU A 165 -8.00 -25.30 14.80
C LEU A 165 -7.28 -23.92 14.82
N LEU A 166 -6.24 -23.75 13.99
CA LEU A 166 -5.49 -22.50 13.84
C LEU A 166 -6.16 -21.51 12.86
N PHE A 167 -7.01 -21.98 11.94
CA PHE A 167 -7.67 -21.19 10.90
C PHE A 167 -9.20 -21.22 11.00
N SER A 168 -9.74 -21.98 11.94
CA SER A 168 -11.15 -21.94 12.31
C SER A 168 -11.47 -20.57 12.89
N ALA A 169 -12.19 -19.75 12.13
CA ALA A 169 -13.02 -18.71 12.72
C ALA A 169 -13.86 -19.36 13.84
N PRO A 170 -14.06 -18.69 14.99
CA PRO A 170 -14.60 -19.33 16.18
C PRO A 170 -15.93 -20.05 15.90
N ALA A 171 -15.90 -21.38 15.99
CA ALA A 171 -16.96 -22.39 16.15
C ALA A 171 -18.26 -22.34 15.31
N ASN A 172 -18.52 -21.32 14.49
CA ASN A 172 -19.89 -21.03 14.00
C ASN A 172 -19.99 -20.82 12.48
N ALA A 173 -19.08 -21.38 11.67
CA ALA A 173 -19.01 -21.17 10.22
C ALA A 173 -19.46 -22.39 9.40
N ALA A 174 -20.44 -23.16 9.88
CA ALA A 174 -21.02 -24.26 9.09
C ALA A 174 -21.93 -23.75 7.97
N ASP A 175 -22.53 -22.56 8.11
CA ASP A 175 -23.43 -21.99 7.10
C ASP A 175 -22.92 -20.64 6.57
N PRO A 176 -22.65 -20.50 5.27
CA PRO A 176 -22.29 -19.22 4.64
C PRO A 176 -23.42 -18.18 4.79
N GLU A 177 -24.68 -18.63 4.83
CA GLU A 177 -25.83 -17.76 5.03
C GLU A 177 -25.87 -17.17 6.45
N LEU A 178 -25.40 -17.90 7.47
CA LEU A 178 -25.29 -17.36 8.83
C LEU A 178 -24.18 -16.31 8.94
N ALA A 179 -23.09 -16.46 8.19
CA ALA A 179 -22.04 -15.44 8.13
C ALA A 179 -22.57 -14.17 7.46
N ARG A 180 -23.31 -14.30 6.35
CA ARG A 180 -23.96 -13.18 5.65
C ARG A 180 -24.92 -12.42 6.57
N ARG A 181 -25.82 -13.15 7.25
CA ARG A 181 -26.76 -12.56 8.21
C ARG A 181 -26.03 -11.81 9.32
N ARG A 182 -24.94 -12.35 9.87
CA ARG A 182 -24.16 -11.66 10.91
C ARG A 182 -23.50 -10.39 10.39
N THR A 183 -22.99 -10.38 9.16
CA THR A 183 -22.43 -9.15 8.57
C THR A 183 -23.50 -8.10 8.30
N GLU A 184 -24.68 -8.49 7.82
CA GLU A 184 -25.82 -7.58 7.63
C GLU A 184 -26.33 -7.04 8.97
N GLU A 185 -26.41 -7.87 10.00
CA GLU A 185 -26.74 -7.44 11.37
C GLU A 185 -25.71 -6.46 11.95
N LEU A 186 -24.41 -6.65 11.67
CA LEU A 186 -23.38 -5.72 12.12
C LEU A 186 -23.46 -4.38 11.35
N LEU A 187 -23.68 -4.43 10.03
CA LEU A 187 -23.83 -3.22 9.21
C LEU A 187 -25.08 -2.42 9.59
N THR A 188 -26.20 -3.11 9.84
CA THR A 188 -27.43 -2.46 10.30
C THR A 188 -27.25 -1.84 11.68
N LYS A 189 -26.61 -2.53 12.64
CA LYS A 189 -26.27 -1.96 13.96
C LYS A 189 -25.35 -0.74 13.86
N ALA A 190 -24.33 -0.80 13.01
CA ALA A 190 -23.40 0.31 12.80
C ALA A 190 -24.09 1.52 12.14
N ASN A 191 -24.98 1.29 11.17
CA ASN A 191 -25.74 2.37 10.54
C ASN A 191 -26.73 3.01 11.53
N LEU A 192 -27.38 2.19 12.36
CA LEU A 192 -28.29 2.67 13.41
C LEU A 192 -27.52 3.50 14.45
N SER A 193 -26.37 3.04 14.93
CA SER A 193 -25.57 3.81 15.88
C SER A 193 -25.05 5.12 15.30
N LEU A 194 -24.69 5.14 14.01
CA LEU A 194 -24.29 6.35 13.30
C LEU A 194 -25.45 7.34 13.16
N GLN A 195 -26.64 6.87 12.79
CA GLN A 195 -27.85 7.71 12.74
C GLN A 195 -28.19 8.29 14.11
N LEU A 196 -28.16 7.48 15.18
CA LEU A 196 -28.37 7.96 16.54
C LEU A 196 -27.36 9.03 16.92
N THR A 197 -26.07 8.80 16.64
CA THR A 197 -25.01 9.76 16.92
C THR A 197 -25.23 11.07 16.16
N GLN A 198 -25.61 10.98 14.88
CA GLN A 198 -25.94 12.14 14.05
C GLN A 198 -27.13 12.93 14.61
N THR A 199 -28.18 12.25 15.07
CA THR A 199 -29.33 12.93 15.71
C THR A 199 -28.95 13.60 17.02
N SER A 200 -28.14 12.94 17.85
CA SER A 200 -27.65 13.50 19.11
C SER A 200 -26.75 14.72 18.89
N LEU A 201 -25.86 14.69 17.89
CA LEU A 201 -25.03 15.83 17.53
C LEU A 201 -25.86 17.00 17.01
N ARG A 202 -26.88 16.74 16.19
CA ARG A 202 -27.82 17.78 15.74
C ARG A 202 -28.59 18.40 16.90
N ALA A 203 -29.12 17.56 17.81
CA ALA A 203 -29.81 18.03 19.00
C ALA A 203 -28.91 18.87 19.90
N TYR A 204 -27.66 18.44 20.11
CA TYR A 204 -26.66 19.19 20.87
C TYR A 204 -26.34 20.55 20.22
N SER A 205 -26.14 20.58 18.91
CA SER A 205 -25.88 21.83 18.18
C SER A 205 -27.06 22.82 18.28
N ILE A 206 -28.29 22.32 18.15
CA ILE A 206 -29.50 23.13 18.32
C ILE A 206 -29.60 23.66 19.76
N ALA A 207 -29.38 22.79 20.76
CA ALA A 207 -29.42 23.17 22.17
C ALA A 207 -28.37 24.26 22.48
N ARG A 208 -27.12 24.07 22.04
CA ARG A 208 -26.05 25.06 22.22
C ARG A 208 -26.38 26.38 21.55
N ASN A 209 -26.88 26.36 20.32
CA ASN A 209 -27.31 27.57 19.62
C ASN A 209 -28.48 28.27 20.34
N ALA A 210 -29.43 27.51 20.89
CA ALA A 210 -30.55 28.05 21.66
C ALA A 210 -30.07 28.68 22.98
N THR A 211 -29.17 28.04 23.70
CA THR A 211 -28.56 28.55 24.94
C THR A 211 -27.83 29.86 24.70
N VAL A 212 -26.99 29.93 23.65
CA VAL A 212 -26.22 31.16 23.33
C VAL A 212 -27.12 32.32 22.90
N ARG A 213 -28.27 32.04 22.28
CA ARG A 213 -29.21 33.07 21.82
C ARG A 213 -30.19 33.54 22.91
N ASN A 214 -30.40 32.76 23.97
CA ASN A 214 -31.29 33.13 25.07
C ASN A 214 -30.48 33.76 26.22
N PRO A 215 -30.72 35.02 26.59
CA PRO A 215 -29.91 35.73 27.59
C PRO A 215 -29.97 35.10 28.99
N ILE A 216 -31.11 34.50 29.37
CA ILE A 216 -31.29 33.87 30.68
C ILE A 216 -30.50 32.55 30.74
N LEU A 217 -30.61 31.71 29.70
CA LEU A 217 -29.87 30.45 29.64
C LEU A 217 -28.36 30.66 29.52
N LYS A 218 -27.94 31.67 28.74
CA LYS A 218 -26.53 32.05 28.63
C LYS A 218 -25.94 32.51 29.96
N ALA A 219 -26.68 33.32 30.73
CA ALA A 219 -26.23 33.77 32.05
C ALA A 219 -26.01 32.59 33.01
N GLY A 220 -26.87 31.57 32.95
CA GLY A 220 -26.70 30.34 33.73
C GLY A 220 -25.50 29.49 33.29
N ASP A 221 -25.28 29.34 31.99
CA ASP A 221 -24.08 28.68 31.43
C ASP A 221 -22.79 29.42 31.86
N ASP A 222 -22.79 30.75 31.80
CA ASP A 222 -21.66 31.57 32.25
C ASP A 222 -21.41 31.45 33.75
N GLU A 223 -22.45 31.38 34.57
CA GLU A 223 -22.32 31.14 36.01
C GLU A 223 -21.70 29.79 36.30
N TYR A 224 -22.18 28.75 35.61
CA TYR A 224 -21.61 27.41 35.73
C TYR A 224 -20.12 27.40 35.38
N TRP A 225 -19.72 27.91 34.22
CA TRP A 225 -18.31 27.94 33.83
C TRP A 225 -17.45 28.79 34.76
N ARG A 226 -17.96 29.94 35.24
CA ARG A 226 -17.26 30.77 36.25
C ARG A 226 -17.05 30.01 37.55
N SER A 227 -18.03 29.19 37.97
CA SER A 227 -17.89 28.35 39.16
C SER A 227 -16.93 27.18 38.98
N VAL A 228 -16.88 26.56 37.79
CA VAL A 228 -15.93 25.48 37.48
C VAL A 228 -14.49 26.03 37.51
N VAL A 229 -14.25 27.16 36.85
CA VAL A 229 -12.94 27.83 36.83
C VAL A 229 -12.50 28.26 38.23
N SER A 230 -13.41 28.79 39.05
CA SER A 230 -13.08 29.20 40.42
C SER A 230 -12.77 28.02 41.35
N VAL A 231 -13.44 26.88 41.16
CA VAL A 231 -13.18 25.64 41.92
C VAL A 231 -11.88 24.96 41.47
N GLU A 232 -11.62 24.87 40.17
CA GLU A 232 -10.35 24.33 39.63
C GLU A 232 -9.15 25.22 40.00
N GLY A 233 -9.34 26.53 40.07
CA GLY A 233 -8.35 27.48 40.58
C GLY A 233 -8.11 27.34 42.09
N ALA A 234 -9.16 27.12 42.89
CA ALA A 234 -9.04 26.91 44.34
C ALA A 234 -8.38 25.58 44.71
N GLN A 235 -8.45 24.55 43.84
CA GLN A 235 -7.78 23.26 44.02
C GLN A 235 -6.35 23.20 43.45
N GLY A 236 -5.82 24.32 42.92
CA GLY A 236 -4.43 24.43 42.48
C GLY A 236 -4.10 23.74 41.15
N TYR A 237 -5.09 23.34 40.36
CA TYR A 237 -4.88 22.72 39.04
C TYR A 237 -5.01 23.71 37.86
N GLY A 238 -5.56 24.90 38.09
CA GLY A 238 -5.62 25.98 37.12
C GLY A 238 -5.21 27.30 37.76
N ASP A 239 -3.92 27.60 37.74
CA ASP A 239 -3.40 28.85 38.31
C ASP A 239 -3.86 30.05 37.46
N GLN A 240 -4.90 30.73 37.93
CA GLN A 240 -5.47 31.91 37.27
C GLN A 240 -4.46 33.08 37.25
N SER A 241 -3.43 33.06 38.09
CA SER A 241 -2.36 34.07 38.10
C SER A 241 -1.49 34.03 36.84
N VAL A 242 -1.36 32.87 36.18
CA VAL A 242 -0.53 32.71 34.97
C VAL A 242 -1.03 33.56 33.78
N VAL A 243 -2.34 33.79 33.68
CA VAL A 243 -2.91 34.64 32.61
C VAL A 243 -2.85 36.13 33.00
N GLU A 244 -2.83 36.41 34.30
CA GLU A 244 -2.70 37.77 34.85
C GLU A 244 -1.25 38.23 34.97
N ASP A 245 -0.27 37.32 34.82
CA ASP A 245 1.15 37.62 34.79
C ASP A 245 1.49 38.67 33.73
N GLU A 246 2.20 39.70 34.15
CA GLU A 246 2.55 40.86 33.32
C GLU A 246 3.37 40.46 32.08
N GLU A 247 4.17 39.40 32.19
CA GLU A 247 4.94 38.83 31.08
C GLU A 247 4.04 38.14 30.05
N VAL A 248 3.02 37.41 30.49
CA VAL A 248 2.05 36.74 29.62
C VAL A 248 1.14 37.77 28.94
N GLN A 249 0.70 38.81 29.66
CA GLN A 249 -0.04 39.92 29.06
C GLN A 249 0.82 40.71 28.05
N ALA A 250 2.11 40.90 28.33
CA ALA A 250 3.07 41.51 27.39
C ALA A 250 3.35 40.62 26.18
N ALA A 251 3.31 39.29 26.33
CA ALA A 251 3.48 38.34 25.22
C ALA A 251 2.22 38.28 24.34
N ILE A 252 1.03 38.25 24.96
CA ILE A 252 -0.27 38.28 24.27
C ILE A 252 -0.42 39.59 23.49
N SER A 253 -0.19 40.74 24.14
CA SER A 253 -0.27 42.05 23.48
C SER A 253 0.75 42.19 22.35
N ARG A 254 1.94 41.61 22.47
CA ARG A 254 2.90 41.50 21.36
C ARG A 254 2.39 40.61 20.24
N ALA A 255 1.77 39.46 20.53
CA ALA A 255 1.23 38.56 19.51
C ALA A 255 0.06 39.20 18.71
N TYR A 256 -0.83 39.93 19.38
CA TYR A 256 -1.92 40.64 18.73
C TYR A 256 -1.47 41.96 18.06
N GLY A 257 -0.53 42.70 18.66
CA GLY A 257 -0.07 44.00 18.16
C GLY A 257 0.98 43.92 17.05
N SER A 258 1.77 42.85 16.97
CA SER A 258 2.80 42.66 15.93
C SER A 258 2.27 41.99 14.65
N GLY A 259 0.98 41.62 14.61
CA GLY A 259 0.36 40.96 13.47
C GLY A 259 0.81 39.50 13.25
N SER A 260 1.52 38.89 14.21
CA SER A 260 1.94 37.49 14.14
C SER A 260 0.77 36.51 14.25
N MET A 261 -0.34 36.92 14.87
CA MET A 261 -1.59 36.17 14.87
C MET A 261 -2.63 36.82 13.95
N ASN A 262 -2.75 36.29 12.73
CA ASN A 262 -3.74 36.76 11.76
C ASN A 262 -5.12 36.17 12.09
N VAL A 263 -5.93 36.92 12.83
CA VAL A 263 -7.28 36.52 13.27
C VAL A 263 -8.17 36.13 12.08
N GLU A 264 -7.99 36.78 10.92
CA GLU A 264 -8.76 36.50 9.71
C GLU A 264 -8.33 35.20 9.02
N GLN A 265 -7.05 34.84 9.14
CA GLN A 265 -6.55 33.54 8.69
C GLN A 265 -7.03 32.43 9.62
N MET A 266 -6.92 32.62 10.93
CA MET A 266 -7.40 31.67 11.93
C MET A 266 -8.90 31.42 11.79
N ARG A 267 -9.69 32.46 11.54
CA ARG A 267 -11.12 32.34 11.26
C ARG A 267 -11.38 31.50 10.01
N ARG A 268 -10.64 31.74 8.92
CA ARG A 268 -10.76 30.95 7.69
C ARG A 268 -10.36 29.49 7.87
N GLU A 269 -9.32 29.21 8.65
CA GLU A 269 -8.89 27.86 8.99
C GLU A 269 -9.92 27.14 9.85
N ALA A 270 -10.50 27.83 10.83
CA ALA A 270 -11.59 27.30 11.64
C ALA A 270 -12.84 27.01 10.81
N ASP A 271 -13.24 27.92 9.92
CA ASP A 271 -14.37 27.72 9.01
C ASP A 271 -14.11 26.55 8.05
N ALA A 272 -12.88 26.39 7.52
CA ALA A 272 -12.49 25.27 6.68
C ALA A 272 -12.52 23.93 7.44
N PHE A 273 -12.05 23.92 8.70
CA PHE A 273 -12.10 22.75 9.57
C PHE A 273 -13.55 22.35 9.86
N VAL A 274 -14.39 23.31 10.28
CA VAL A 274 -15.81 23.07 10.53
C VAL A 274 -16.48 22.54 9.27
N ASN A 275 -16.31 23.18 8.12
CA ASN A 275 -16.89 22.72 6.85
C ASN A 275 -16.41 21.32 6.46
N THR A 276 -15.18 20.94 6.77
CA THR A 276 -14.65 19.59 6.50
C THR A 276 -15.31 18.54 7.41
N VAL A 277 -15.48 18.87 8.69
CA VAL A 277 -16.12 18.00 9.69
C VAL A 277 -17.64 17.90 9.47
N THR A 278 -18.29 18.98 9.01
CA THR A 278 -19.74 19.05 8.81
C THR A 278 -20.19 18.74 7.38
N ARG A 279 -19.28 18.54 6.42
CA ARG A 279 -19.59 18.29 5.00
C ARG A 279 -20.64 17.19 4.76
N GLY A 280 -20.69 16.18 5.62
CA GLY A 280 -21.69 15.10 5.55
C GLY A 280 -23.07 15.49 6.10
N LEU A 281 -23.15 16.49 6.97
CA LEU A 281 -24.37 16.90 7.68
C LEU A 281 -25.25 17.85 6.87
N ASP A 282 -24.66 18.68 6.01
CA ASP A 282 -25.37 19.70 5.22
C ASP A 282 -26.16 19.12 4.05
N SER A 283 -25.77 17.93 3.58
CA SER A 283 -26.41 17.23 2.45
C SER A 283 -27.88 16.85 2.69
N THR A 284 -28.34 16.82 3.94
CA THR A 284 -29.72 16.45 4.28
C THR A 284 -30.71 17.61 4.26
N THR A 285 -30.24 18.86 4.17
CA THR A 285 -31.09 20.06 4.29
C THR A 285 -31.47 20.69 2.95
N GLY A 286 -30.98 20.16 1.82
CA GLY A 286 -31.16 20.74 0.49
C GLY A 286 -32.30 20.19 -0.36
N ASN A 287 -33.07 19.19 0.12
CA ASN A 287 -34.08 18.51 -0.70
C ASN A 287 -35.55 18.84 -0.35
N THR A 288 -35.78 19.98 0.29
CA THR A 288 -37.13 20.53 0.50
C THR A 288 -37.25 21.90 -0.14
N ARG A 289 -37.50 21.91 -1.45
CA ARG A 289 -38.27 22.96 -2.12
C ARG A 289 -39.01 22.39 -3.32
#